data_AF-A0A2V9PIZ3-F1
#
_entry.id   AF-A0A2V9PIZ3-F1
#
_cell.length_a   1.000
_cell.length_b   1.000
_cell.length_c   1.000
_cell.angle_alpha   90.00
_cell.angle_beta   90.00
_cell.angle_gamma   90.00
#
_symmetry.space_group_name_H-M   'P 1'
#
loop_
_entity.id
_entity.type
_entity.pdbx_description
1 polymer ?
#
loop_
_entity_poly.entity_id
_entity_poly.type
_entity_poly.pdbx_seq_one_letter_code
_entity_poly.pdbx_strand_id
1 'polypeptide(L)'
;MIQSIFEADRLQRLSLIGEDTSDLLRSIEKCFDITFSTDDLVQATTVGKLAECISNRVEFPATDRCLSALVFYDLRRALADFVDVSRFKFHPKTPVGEVLPWSSRRSRWREVQNRSHLLLPDLR
;
A
#
# COMPACT_ATOMS: atom_id res chain seq x y z
N MET A 1 24.92 13.19 -35.68
CA MET A 1 24.01 12.47 -36.59
C MET A 1 23.24 11.36 -35.86
N ILE A 2 23.90 10.46 -35.13
CA ILE A 2 23.25 9.36 -34.37
C ILE A 2 22.29 9.87 -33.26
N GLN A 3 22.67 10.89 -32.48
CA GLN A 3 21.81 11.45 -31.43
C GLN A 3 20.46 12.01 -31.95
N SER A 4 20.46 12.60 -33.15
CA SER A 4 19.26 13.17 -33.77
C SER A 4 18.25 12.09 -34.21
N ILE A 5 18.72 10.90 -34.55
CA ILE A 5 17.86 9.76 -34.92
C ILE A 5 17.18 9.18 -33.67
N PHE A 6 17.91 9.08 -32.55
CA PHE A 6 17.34 8.61 -31.29
C PHE A 6 16.31 9.59 -30.71
N GLU A 7 16.51 10.90 -30.81
CA GLU A 7 15.50 11.88 -30.39
C GLU A 7 14.22 11.81 -31.24
N ALA A 8 14.35 11.62 -32.55
CA ALA A 8 13.20 11.48 -33.44
C ALA A 8 12.34 10.25 -33.10
N ASP A 9 12.97 9.09 -32.84
CA ASP A 9 12.27 7.86 -32.41
C ASP A 9 11.54 8.06 -31.07
N ARG A 10 12.17 8.75 -30.12
CA ARG A 10 11.57 9.07 -28.81
C ARG A 10 10.32 9.93 -28.96
N LEU A 11 10.40 11.00 -29.75
CA LEU A 11 9.27 11.90 -29.99
C LEU A 11 8.12 11.17 -30.70
N GLN A 12 8.45 10.31 -31.67
CA GLN A 12 7.46 9.50 -32.36
C GLN A 12 6.74 8.54 -31.39
N ARG A 13 7.45 7.87 -30.48
CA ARG A 13 6.84 7.00 -29.47
C ARG A 13 5.93 7.75 -28.49
N LEU A 14 6.35 8.93 -28.04
CA LEU A 14 5.53 9.75 -27.16
C LEU A 14 4.26 10.25 -27.88
N SER A 15 4.36 10.53 -29.18
CA SER A 15 3.21 10.96 -29.98
C SER A 15 2.15 9.87 -30.20
N LEU A 16 2.49 8.59 -29.95
CA LEU A 16 1.56 7.46 -30.01
C LEU A 16 0.74 7.28 -28.73
N ILE A 17 1.06 8.02 -27.66
CA ILE A 17 0.29 8.02 -26.41
C ILE A 17 -0.98 8.83 -26.65
N GLY A 18 -2.07 8.12 -26.99
CA GLY A 18 -3.40 8.70 -27.08
C GLY A 18 -3.95 9.11 -25.71
N GLU A 19 -5.06 9.83 -25.73
CA GLU A 19 -5.76 10.35 -24.54
C GLU A 19 -6.05 9.24 -23.51
N ASP A 20 -6.63 8.11 -23.94
CA ASP A 20 -6.93 6.97 -23.06
C ASP A 20 -5.68 6.43 -22.34
N THR A 21 -4.54 6.39 -23.05
CA THR A 21 -3.28 5.91 -22.47
C THR A 21 -2.72 6.93 -21.49
N SER A 22 -2.83 8.22 -21.81
CA SER A 22 -2.46 9.32 -20.91
C SER A 22 -3.27 9.29 -19.61
N ASP A 23 -4.58 9.06 -19.71
CA ASP A 23 -5.47 8.96 -18.54
C ASP A 23 -5.19 7.72 -17.69
N LEU A 24 -4.86 6.60 -18.32
CA LEU A 24 -4.38 5.41 -17.62
C LEU A 24 -3.08 5.70 -16.86
N LEU A 25 -2.09 6.32 -17.51
CA LEU A 25 -0.82 6.67 -16.89
C LEU A 25 -1.01 7.62 -15.70
N ARG A 26 -1.85 8.65 -15.84
CA ARG A 26 -2.19 9.57 -14.74
C ARG A 26 -2.89 8.86 -13.58
N SER A 27 -3.75 7.89 -13.89
CA SER A 27 -4.41 7.07 -12.87
C SER A 27 -3.40 6.20 -12.12
N ILE A 28 -2.42 5.64 -12.81
CA ILE A 28 -1.33 4.87 -12.22
C ILE A 28 -0.46 5.76 -11.31
N GLU A 29 -0.01 6.91 -11.81
CA GLU A 29 0.76 7.89 -11.02
C GLU A 29 0.05 8.24 -9.72
N LYS A 30 -1.25 8.53 -9.78
CA LYS A 30 -2.07 8.83 -8.60
C LYS A 30 -2.24 7.63 -7.66
N CYS A 31 -2.43 6.43 -8.19
CA CYS A 31 -2.67 5.23 -7.37
C CYS A 31 -1.42 4.76 -6.63
N PHE A 32 -0.25 4.89 -7.25
CA PHE A 32 1.02 4.42 -6.70
C PHE A 32 1.87 5.55 -6.11
N ASP A 33 1.40 6.80 -6.20
CA ASP A 33 2.11 8.01 -5.77
C ASP A 33 3.51 8.11 -6.41
N ILE A 34 3.57 7.88 -7.73
CA ILE A 34 4.78 7.95 -8.54
C ILE A 34 4.63 8.99 -9.65
N THR A 35 5.75 9.35 -10.28
CA THR A 35 5.76 10.18 -11.49
C THR A 35 6.60 9.50 -12.56
N PHE A 36 6.05 9.34 -13.77
CA PHE A 36 6.78 8.83 -14.91
C PHE A 36 7.63 9.93 -15.55
N SER A 37 8.89 9.61 -15.80
CA SER A 37 9.73 10.38 -16.70
C SER A 37 9.45 10.02 -18.16
N THR A 38 9.86 10.90 -19.06
CA THR A 38 9.83 10.63 -20.50
C THR A 38 10.57 9.34 -20.88
N ASP A 39 11.68 9.04 -20.18
CA ASP A 39 12.45 7.81 -20.38
C ASP A 39 11.65 6.56 -20.02
N ASP A 40 10.88 6.59 -18.92
CA ASP A 40 10.04 5.46 -18.51
C ASP A 40 9.00 5.15 -19.58
N LEU A 41 8.35 6.19 -20.11
CA LEU A 41 7.30 6.04 -21.13
C LEU A 41 7.86 5.53 -22.45
N VAL A 42 9.08 5.91 -22.82
CA VAL A 42 9.77 5.40 -24.01
C VAL A 42 10.17 3.93 -23.84
N GLN A 43 10.54 3.52 -22.62
CA GLN A 43 10.99 2.16 -22.31
C GLN A 43 9.83 1.18 -22.02
N ALA A 44 8.70 1.66 -21.53
CA ALA A 44 7.50 0.89 -21.18
C ALA A 44 6.71 0.43 -22.42
N THR A 45 7.39 -0.26 -23.35
CA THR A 45 6.82 -0.74 -24.62
C THR A 45 5.87 -1.94 -24.46
N THR A 46 5.80 -2.52 -23.26
CA THR A 46 4.91 -3.63 -22.92
C THR A 46 4.34 -3.42 -21.53
N VAL A 47 3.20 -4.05 -21.22
CA VAL A 47 2.60 -4.01 -19.88
C VAL A 47 3.57 -4.53 -18.81
N GLY A 48 4.38 -5.54 -19.13
CA GLY A 48 5.40 -6.06 -18.21
C GLY A 48 6.48 -5.03 -17.87
N LYS A 49 7.00 -4.29 -18.87
CA LYS A 49 7.96 -3.21 -18.64
C LYS A 49 7.35 -2.03 -17.90
N LEU A 50 6.08 -1.70 -18.16
CA LEU A 50 5.35 -0.71 -17.39
C LEU A 50 5.25 -1.12 -15.91
N ALA A 51 4.90 -2.38 -15.63
CA ALA A 51 4.84 -2.91 -14.27
C ALA A 51 6.21 -2.89 -13.56
N GLU A 52 7.29 -3.15 -14.29
CA GLU A 52 8.67 -3.04 -13.79
C GLU A 52 9.03 -1.58 -13.46
N CYS A 53 8.74 -0.63 -14.38
CA CYS A 53 8.93 0.80 -14.14
C CYS A 53 8.16 1.29 -12.90
N ILE A 54 6.91 0.85 -12.72
CA ILE A 54 6.12 1.16 -11.53
C ILE A 54 6.82 0.60 -10.28
N SER A 55 7.10 -0.70 -10.27
CA SER A 55 7.71 -1.41 -9.12
C SER A 55 9.03 -0.79 -8.66
N ASN A 56 9.86 -0.32 -9.60
CA ASN A 56 11.13 0.33 -9.29
C ASN A 56 10.99 1.73 -8.67
N ARG A 57 9.81 2.36 -8.76
CA ARG A 57 9.54 3.72 -8.28
C ARG A 57 8.68 3.77 -7.01
N VAL A 58 7.93 2.72 -6.68
CA VAL A 58 7.08 2.72 -5.49
C VAL A 58 7.93 2.67 -4.21
N GLU A 59 7.69 3.61 -3.29
CA GLU A 59 8.39 3.70 -1.99
C GLU A 59 8.09 2.51 -1.07
N PHE A 60 6.95 1.86 -1.27
CA PHE A 60 6.50 0.65 -0.58
C PHE A 60 6.44 -0.52 -1.57
N PRO A 61 7.55 -1.19 -1.88
CA PRO A 61 7.55 -2.33 -2.78
C PRO A 61 6.54 -3.39 -2.31
N ALA A 62 5.88 -4.04 -3.26
CA ALA A 62 4.94 -5.12 -2.98
C ALA A 62 5.64 -6.17 -2.11
N THR A 63 5.23 -6.27 -0.86
CA THR A 63 5.74 -7.29 0.08
C THR A 63 4.89 -8.54 -0.09
N ASP A 64 5.52 -9.72 -0.05
CA ASP A 64 4.82 -11.02 -0.02
C ASP A 64 3.85 -11.15 1.18
N ARG A 65 3.92 -10.21 2.14
CA ARG A 65 3.07 -10.14 3.31
C ARG A 65 2.16 -8.92 3.23
N CYS A 66 0.86 -9.15 3.35
CA CYS A 66 -0.11 -8.08 3.58
C CYS A 66 0.20 -7.39 4.92
N LEU A 67 0.68 -6.16 4.89
CA LEU A 67 1.06 -5.39 6.10
C LEU A 67 -0.13 -5.24 7.05
N SER A 68 -1.33 -5.03 6.53
CA SER A 68 -2.56 -4.98 7.34
C SER A 68 -2.83 -6.31 8.06
N ALA A 69 -2.52 -7.44 7.42
CA ALA A 69 -2.63 -8.74 8.06
C ALA A 69 -1.56 -8.94 9.14
N LEU A 70 -0.30 -8.54 8.85
CA LEU A 70 0.78 -8.57 9.83
C LEU A 70 0.39 -7.79 11.11
N VAL A 71 0.01 -6.51 10.94
CA VAL A 71 -0.41 -5.63 12.04
C VAL A 71 -1.63 -6.19 12.76
N PHE A 72 -2.61 -6.72 12.03
CA PHE A 72 -3.78 -7.35 12.64
C PHE A 72 -3.40 -8.55 13.51
N TYR A 73 -2.45 -9.38 13.08
CA TYR A 73 -2.02 -10.54 13.87
C TYR A 73 -1.25 -10.15 15.13
N ASP A 74 -0.45 -9.10 15.09
CA ASP A 74 0.25 -8.57 16.27
C ASP A 74 -0.74 -7.95 17.26
N LEU A 75 -1.69 -7.15 16.78
CA LEU A 75 -2.81 -6.66 17.57
C LEU A 75 -3.62 -7.79 18.19
N ARG A 76 -3.94 -8.82 17.39
CA ARG A 76 -4.73 -9.98 17.83
C ARG A 76 -4.03 -10.74 18.95
N ARG A 77 -2.71 -10.91 18.86
CA ARG A 77 -1.89 -11.51 19.92
C ARG A 77 -1.79 -10.64 21.17
N ALA A 78 -1.76 -9.32 21.06
CA ALA A 78 -1.74 -8.44 22.23
C ALA A 78 -3.11 -8.36 22.92
N LEU A 79 -4.20 -8.44 22.14
CA LEU A 79 -5.57 -8.44 22.65
C LEU A 79 -5.98 -9.77 23.29
N ALA A 80 -5.34 -10.86 22.84
CA ALA A 80 -5.43 -12.21 23.34
C ALA A 80 -5.72 -12.37 24.82
N ASP A 81 -4.91 -11.72 25.64
CA ASP A 81 -4.86 -11.94 27.08
C ASP A 81 -6.00 -11.22 27.81
N PHE A 82 -6.70 -10.31 27.12
CA PHE A 82 -7.83 -9.55 27.65
C PHE A 82 -9.20 -10.14 27.26
N VAL A 83 -9.20 -11.09 26.34
CA VAL A 83 -10.38 -11.81 25.88
C VAL A 83 -10.21 -13.27 26.26
N ASP A 84 -11.30 -13.91 26.68
CA ASP A 84 -11.26 -15.35 26.89
C ASP A 84 -10.80 -16.05 25.60
N VAL A 85 -9.89 -17.02 25.69
CA VAL A 85 -9.31 -17.73 24.53
C VAL A 85 -10.40 -18.44 23.73
N SER A 86 -11.53 -18.79 24.38
CA SER A 86 -12.73 -19.28 23.70
C SER A 86 -13.35 -18.26 22.71
N ARG A 87 -13.14 -16.96 22.96
CA ARG A 87 -13.58 -15.80 22.16
C ARG A 87 -12.49 -15.24 21.23
N PHE A 88 -11.36 -15.92 21.07
CA PHE A 88 -10.27 -15.56 20.16
C PHE A 88 -10.61 -15.71 18.66
N LYS A 89 -11.86 -15.42 18.32
CA LYS A 89 -12.44 -15.50 16.98
C LYS A 89 -12.88 -14.13 16.48
N PHE A 90 -12.21 -13.06 16.91
CA PHE A 90 -12.45 -11.76 16.30
C PHE A 90 -11.60 -11.63 15.02
N HIS A 91 -12.21 -11.03 14.01
CA HIS A 91 -11.67 -10.79 12.69
C HIS A 91 -11.57 -9.28 12.44
N PRO A 92 -10.92 -8.80 11.37
CA PRO A 92 -10.79 -7.36 11.12
C PRO A 92 -12.12 -6.58 11.10
N LYS A 93 -13.24 -7.24 10.79
CA LYS A 93 -14.59 -6.65 10.82
C LYS A 93 -15.29 -6.70 12.18
N THR A 94 -14.66 -7.25 13.22
CA THR A 94 -15.30 -7.39 14.54
C THR A 94 -15.37 -6.01 15.20
N PRO A 95 -16.53 -5.59 15.69
CA PRO A 95 -16.65 -4.32 16.40
C PRO A 95 -15.70 -4.24 17.59
N VAL A 96 -14.97 -3.12 17.72
CA VAL A 96 -14.04 -2.91 18.84
C VAL A 96 -14.72 -3.07 20.19
N GLY A 97 -16.02 -2.74 20.29
CA GLY A 97 -16.79 -2.90 21.53
C GLY A 97 -17.02 -4.35 21.99
N GLU A 98 -16.94 -5.32 21.08
CA GLU A 98 -17.05 -6.74 21.42
C GLU A 98 -15.73 -7.29 21.99
N VAL A 99 -14.60 -6.66 21.65
CA VAL A 99 -13.26 -7.05 22.12
C VAL A 99 -12.82 -6.22 23.33
N LEU A 100 -13.11 -4.91 23.31
CA LEU A 100 -12.77 -3.94 24.34
C LEU A 100 -14.03 -3.23 24.86
N PRO A 101 -14.60 -3.71 25.99
CA PRO A 101 -15.76 -3.11 26.63
C PRO A 101 -15.52 -1.63 26.95
N TRP A 102 -16.55 -0.81 26.80
CA TRP A 102 -16.46 0.64 26.98
C TRP A 102 -15.84 1.05 28.33
N SER A 103 -16.20 0.35 29.40
CA SER A 103 -15.75 0.61 30.78
C SER A 103 -14.23 0.52 30.99
N SER A 104 -13.52 -0.25 30.16
CA SER A 104 -12.08 -0.51 30.29
C SER A 104 -11.29 -0.25 29.01
N ARG A 105 -11.91 0.37 28.00
CA ARG A 105 -11.34 0.51 26.67
C ARG A 105 -10.02 1.28 26.66
N ARG A 106 -9.97 2.47 27.28
CA ARG A 106 -8.77 3.32 27.27
C ARG A 106 -7.59 2.70 28.01
N SER A 107 -7.83 2.07 29.17
CA SER A 107 -6.77 1.41 29.94
C SER A 107 -6.23 0.20 29.19
N ARG A 108 -7.12 -0.68 28.71
CA ARG A 108 -6.72 -1.87 27.93
C ARG A 108 -6.05 -1.50 26.62
N TRP A 109 -6.48 -0.44 25.95
CA TRP A 109 -5.85 0.00 24.70
C TRP A 109 -4.39 0.46 24.89
N ARG A 110 -4.11 1.18 25.98
CA ARG A 110 -2.73 1.51 26.35
C ARG A 110 -1.90 0.27 26.66
N GLU A 111 -2.51 -0.71 27.30
CA GLU A 111 -1.84 -1.98 27.60
C GLU A 111 -1.52 -2.78 26.33
N VAL A 112 -2.46 -2.83 25.38
CA VAL A 112 -2.25 -3.41 24.04
C VAL A 112 -1.12 -2.69 23.29
N GLN A 113 -1.05 -1.35 23.38
CA GLN A 113 0.04 -0.57 22.80
C GLN A 113 1.40 -0.98 23.37
N ASN A 114 1.50 -1.04 24.71
CA ASN A 114 2.73 -1.43 25.39
C ASN A 114 3.19 -2.85 25.02
N ARG A 115 2.25 -3.78 24.82
CA ARG A 115 2.54 -5.20 24.51
C ARG A 115 2.82 -5.48 23.03
N SER A 116 2.14 -4.77 22.13
CA SER A 116 2.31 -4.96 20.69
C SER A 116 3.53 -4.23 20.13
N HIS A 117 4.12 -3.31 20.90
CA HIS A 117 5.18 -2.40 20.46
C HIS A 117 4.79 -1.55 19.25
N LEU A 118 3.48 -1.45 18.97
CA LEU A 118 2.92 -0.61 17.92
C LEU A 118 2.65 0.78 18.46
N LEU A 119 2.71 1.79 17.59
CA LEU A 119 2.14 3.11 17.86
C LEU A 119 0.66 3.05 17.52
N LEU A 120 -0.19 2.99 18.55
CA LEU A 120 -1.64 2.90 18.36
C LEU A 120 -2.28 4.30 18.41
N PRO A 121 -3.27 4.58 17.55
CA PRO A 121 -4.02 5.83 17.60
C PRO A 121 -4.93 5.88 18.83
N ASP A 122 -5.29 7.08 19.28
CA ASP A 122 -6.26 7.22 20.38
C ASP A 122 -7.63 6.66 19.99
N LEU A 123 -8.18 5.79 20.86
CA LEU A 123 -9.58 5.37 20.76
C LEU A 123 -10.49 6.43 21.40
N ARG A 124 -11.37 7.04 20.59
CA ARG A 124 -12.40 7.95 21.07
C ARG A 124 -13.43 7.23 21.95
#